data_AF-A0A6S7AVU7-F1
#
_entry.id   AF-A0A6S7AVU7-F1
#
_cell.length_a   1.000
_cell.length_b   1.000
_cell.length_c   1.000
_cell.angle_alpha   90.00
_cell.angle_beta   90.00
_cell.angle_gamma   90.00
#
_symmetry.space_group_name_H-M   'P 1'
#
loop_
_entity.id
_entity.type
_entity.pdbx_description
1 polymer ?
#
loop_
_entity_poly.entity_id
_entity_poly.type
_entity_poly.pdbx_seq_one_letter_code
_entity_poly.pdbx_strand_id
1 'polypeptide(L)'
;MRASNRAGPWTVSLILLLAWEGAGRMGWIAHGAMPAPSAILHQLWRDRADYPPHLLGTLRTAFAGFLIGNLVAIASGIMFVRFRPIERMMAGVNMMLFAMPPIALTPILIIALSGDAPRVVLAALAVYYPTMAATVLGMTQVDERLCDVVRVYGGGELAISRWVRLRSGLPAILAGLRVAAPNAVLGSLLAEFGGGGNAGLGTYLIGSLGRGDPARLWGIGLLATAISAAGYLLFSRAARIFASDTLSATLNVGVTARGPGRFHLADGLIGVTAVCLPVLLWWLCIVVLRGLDVSPIVLRTPLELVTGLTGGDGAADARDALWQALGQTLPYCLAGMAAGLAFALLLAVLGSLQPALDAALLPVSLISQSMPLVALTPLIVLVFGRGAAAILAITVSVTFFPAYVTISQGLSLVPSTAIDLVRTYGGDRWRRMRLVILPWSLPYLCTAARLCAPRAFLGVMIAEWLATGTGIGNLLNEARGTLDYGMVWNVAITAVVIALGIYLAVRLVERRVLRRFAVPQ
;
A
#
# COMPACT_ATOMS: atom_id res chain seq x y z
N MET A 1 -20.67 1.42 39.08
CA MET A 1 -21.90 1.45 38.26
C MET A 1 -21.62 2.22 36.97
N ARG A 2 -21.48 1.52 35.82
CA ARG A 2 -21.39 2.13 34.49
C ARG A 2 -22.66 1.71 33.74
N ALA A 3 -23.69 2.55 33.77
CA ALA A 3 -24.86 2.37 32.94
C ALA A 3 -24.42 2.46 31.46
N SER A 4 -24.45 1.32 30.79
CA SER A 4 -24.01 1.15 29.41
C SER A 4 -25.06 1.72 28.47
N ASN A 5 -24.89 2.97 28.04
CA ASN A 5 -25.52 3.43 26.80
C ASN A 5 -24.69 2.89 25.62
N ARG A 6 -24.67 1.56 25.47
CA ARG A 6 -24.10 0.89 24.30
C ARG A 6 -25.17 0.92 23.21
N ALA A 7 -25.30 2.07 22.55
CA ALA A 7 -25.75 2.06 21.17
C ALA A 7 -24.86 1.04 20.43
N GLY A 8 -25.43 -0.08 20.00
CA GLY A 8 -24.65 -1.16 19.39
C GLY A 8 -23.89 -0.65 18.16
N PRO A 9 -22.80 -1.29 17.74
CA PRO A 9 -22.09 -0.90 16.52
C PRO A 9 -23.04 -0.76 15.30
N TRP A 10 -24.11 -1.57 15.28
CA TRP A 10 -25.17 -1.53 14.28
C TRP A 10 -25.99 -0.23 14.25
N THR A 11 -26.25 0.41 15.40
CA THR A 11 -27.04 1.65 15.43
C THR A 11 -26.27 2.81 14.81
N VAL A 12 -24.96 2.87 15.04
CA VAL A 12 -24.10 3.91 14.43
C VAL A 12 -24.01 3.70 12.92
N SER A 13 -23.81 2.46 12.46
CA SER A 13 -23.81 2.15 11.02
C SER A 13 -25.15 2.48 10.35
N LEU A 14 -26.27 2.19 11.01
CA LEU A 14 -27.60 2.53 10.49
C LEU A 14 -27.79 4.05 10.40
N ILE A 15 -27.38 4.81 11.41
CA ILE A 15 -27.43 6.28 11.38
C ILE A 15 -26.59 6.83 10.22
N LEU A 16 -25.38 6.31 10.01
CA LEU A 16 -24.52 6.73 8.90
C LEU A 16 -25.14 6.41 7.53
N LEU A 17 -25.77 5.23 7.38
CA LEU A 17 -26.46 4.85 6.14
C LEU A 17 -27.68 5.74 5.87
N LEU A 18 -28.47 6.05 6.90
CA LEU A 18 -29.61 6.97 6.78
C LEU A 18 -29.16 8.40 6.48
N ALA A 19 -28.05 8.84 7.08
CA ALA A 19 -27.45 10.14 6.77
C ALA A 19 -26.96 10.21 5.32
N TRP A 20 -26.34 9.14 4.80
CA TRP A 20 -25.94 9.05 3.40
C TRP A 20 -27.15 9.02 2.46
N GLU A 21 -28.19 8.24 2.75
CA GLU A 21 -29.43 8.24 1.97
C GLU A 21 -30.08 9.62 1.93
N GLY A 22 -30.15 10.31 3.07
CA GLY A 22 -30.64 11.68 3.16
C GLY A 22 -29.81 12.66 2.33
N ALA A 23 -28.50 12.68 2.54
CA ALA A 23 -27.58 13.56 1.82
C ALA A 23 -27.60 13.33 0.30
N GLY A 24 -27.70 12.07 -0.12
CA GLY A 24 -27.77 11.70 -1.53
C GLY A 24 -29.09 12.07 -2.20
N ARG A 25 -30.22 11.89 -1.51
CA ARG A 25 -31.54 12.32 -2.02
C ARG A 25 -31.67 13.83 -2.14
N MET A 26 -31.07 14.55 -1.21
CA MET A 26 -31.11 16.01 -1.19
C MET A 26 -30.06 16.66 -2.11
N GLY A 27 -29.18 15.87 -2.74
CA GLY A 27 -28.17 16.35 -3.67
C GLY A 27 -27.12 17.27 -3.03
N TRP A 28 -26.93 17.18 -1.71
CA TRP A 28 -26.08 18.10 -0.93
C TRP A 28 -24.62 18.11 -1.36
N ILE A 29 -24.13 17.03 -1.98
CA ILE A 29 -22.74 16.87 -2.38
C ILE A 29 -22.64 16.94 -3.90
N ALA A 30 -22.08 18.04 -4.38
CA ALA A 30 -21.73 18.30 -5.78
C ALA A 30 -22.85 17.93 -6.78
N HIS A 31 -24.09 18.35 -6.47
CA HIS A 31 -25.26 18.18 -7.34
C HIS A 31 -25.52 16.73 -7.79
N GLY A 32 -25.28 15.74 -6.92
CA GLY A 32 -25.54 14.32 -7.20
C GLY A 32 -24.30 13.44 -7.36
N ALA A 33 -23.11 13.97 -7.07
CA ALA A 33 -21.86 13.22 -7.09
C ALA A 33 -21.79 12.08 -6.06
N MET A 34 -22.51 12.25 -4.94
CA MET A 34 -22.75 11.20 -3.95
C MET A 34 -24.23 10.77 -4.02
N PRO A 35 -24.57 9.81 -4.89
CA PRO A 35 -25.93 9.31 -5.00
C PRO A 35 -26.35 8.58 -3.73
N ALA A 36 -27.67 8.54 -3.49
CA ALA A 36 -28.23 7.78 -2.39
C ALA A 36 -27.91 6.28 -2.55
N PRO A 37 -27.62 5.53 -1.47
CA PRO A 37 -27.45 4.08 -1.52
C PRO A 37 -28.54 3.35 -2.31
N SER A 38 -29.80 3.77 -2.17
CA SER A 38 -30.91 3.23 -2.95
C SER A 38 -30.75 3.44 -4.46
N ALA A 39 -30.26 4.59 -4.90
CA ALA A 39 -30.01 4.89 -6.31
C ALA A 39 -28.85 4.05 -6.87
N ILE A 40 -27.80 3.84 -6.08
CA ILE A 40 -26.69 2.95 -6.46
C ILE A 40 -27.19 1.52 -6.64
N LEU A 41 -28.00 1.01 -5.69
CA LEU A 41 -28.56 -0.34 -5.77
C LEU A 41 -29.52 -0.50 -6.97
N HIS A 42 -30.34 0.51 -7.23
CA HIS A 42 -31.22 0.53 -8.40
C HIS A 42 -30.41 0.50 -9.70
N GLN A 43 -29.35 1.29 -9.80
CA GLN A 43 -28.45 1.29 -10.97
C GLN A 43 -27.74 -0.05 -11.13
N LEU A 44 -27.25 -0.63 -10.02
CA LEU A 44 -26.60 -1.95 -10.01
C LEU A 44 -27.55 -3.05 -10.52
N TRP A 45 -28.83 -2.96 -10.15
CA TRP A 45 -29.86 -3.88 -10.62
C TRP A 45 -30.20 -3.67 -12.11
N ARG A 46 -30.27 -2.41 -12.55
CA ARG A 46 -30.52 -2.06 -13.95
C ARG A 46 -29.42 -2.57 -14.87
N ASP A 47 -28.17 -2.37 -14.49
CA ASP A 47 -26.98 -2.77 -15.26
C ASP A 47 -26.49 -4.19 -14.92
N ARG A 48 -27.30 -5.00 -14.20
CA ARG A 48 -26.89 -6.33 -13.68
C ARG A 48 -26.36 -7.30 -14.72
N ALA A 49 -26.79 -7.17 -15.98
CA ALA A 49 -26.36 -8.02 -17.08
C ALA A 49 -24.94 -7.68 -17.56
N ASP A 50 -24.49 -6.44 -17.36
CA ASP A 50 -23.19 -5.96 -17.82
C ASP A 50 -22.07 -6.34 -16.84
N TYR A 51 -22.36 -6.40 -15.53
CA TYR A 51 -21.33 -6.63 -14.51
C TYR A 51 -20.62 -7.99 -14.54
N PRO A 52 -21.28 -9.15 -14.76
CA PRO A 52 -20.64 -10.46 -14.68
C PRO A 52 -19.36 -10.63 -15.52
N PRO A 53 -19.31 -10.26 -16.82
CA PRO A 53 -18.07 -10.37 -17.60
C PRO A 53 -16.94 -9.47 -17.07
N HIS A 54 -17.27 -8.26 -16.61
CA HIS A 54 -16.28 -7.34 -16.03
C HIS A 54 -15.76 -7.83 -14.67
N LEU A 55 -16.67 -8.34 -13.84
CA LEU A 55 -16.36 -8.91 -12.53
C LEU A 55 -15.46 -10.15 -12.65
N LEU A 56 -15.81 -11.06 -13.54
CA LEU A 56 -15.06 -12.29 -13.76
C LEU A 56 -13.68 -12.01 -14.37
N GLY A 57 -13.59 -11.03 -15.27
CA GLY A 57 -12.33 -10.57 -15.84
C GLY A 57 -11.34 -10.18 -14.74
N THR A 58 -11.75 -9.27 -13.85
CA THR A 58 -10.91 -8.82 -12.72
C THR A 58 -10.61 -9.93 -11.73
N LEU A 59 -11.59 -10.76 -11.39
CA LEU A 59 -11.39 -11.89 -10.48
C LEU A 59 -10.35 -12.88 -11.01
N ARG A 60 -10.41 -13.24 -12.30
CA ARG A 60 -9.49 -14.19 -12.93
C ARG A 60 -8.05 -13.71 -12.84
N THR A 61 -7.80 -12.48 -13.27
CA THR A 61 -6.44 -11.91 -13.31
C THR A 61 -5.91 -11.59 -11.91
N ALA A 62 -6.75 -11.08 -11.02
CA ALA A 62 -6.39 -10.86 -9.62
C ALA A 62 -6.08 -12.17 -8.90
N PHE A 63 -6.88 -13.23 -9.10
CA PHE A 63 -6.66 -14.52 -8.46
C PHE A 63 -5.38 -15.21 -8.96
N ALA A 64 -5.15 -15.23 -10.27
CA ALA A 64 -3.92 -15.78 -10.84
C ALA A 64 -2.68 -15.02 -10.33
N GLY A 65 -2.73 -13.68 -10.33
CA GLY A 65 -1.65 -12.85 -9.80
C GLY A 65 -1.44 -13.05 -8.29
N PHE A 66 -2.51 -13.19 -7.52
CA PHE A 66 -2.45 -13.49 -6.09
C PHE A 66 -1.76 -14.82 -5.83
N LEU A 67 -2.06 -15.89 -6.57
CA LEU A 67 -1.42 -17.19 -6.39
C LEU A 67 0.07 -17.13 -6.70
N ILE A 68 0.43 -16.62 -7.88
CA ILE A 68 1.83 -16.54 -8.34
C ILE A 68 2.64 -15.62 -7.41
N GLY A 69 2.13 -14.42 -7.15
CA GLY A 69 2.79 -13.40 -6.33
C GLY A 69 3.04 -13.89 -4.90
N ASN A 70 2.06 -14.53 -4.26
CA ASN A 70 2.26 -15.07 -2.91
C ASN A 70 3.20 -16.26 -2.87
N LEU A 71 3.17 -17.15 -3.86
CA LEU A 71 4.09 -18.28 -3.93
C LEU A 71 5.54 -17.78 -3.99
N VAL A 72 5.81 -16.82 -4.88
CA VAL A 72 7.13 -16.19 -5.00
C VAL A 72 7.48 -15.44 -3.72
N ALA A 73 6.57 -14.66 -3.15
CA ALA A 73 6.81 -13.89 -1.93
C ALA A 73 7.16 -14.74 -0.71
N ILE A 74 6.42 -15.83 -0.49
CA ILE A 74 6.67 -16.76 0.62
C ILE A 74 8.00 -17.49 0.39
N ALA A 75 8.28 -17.94 -0.83
CA ALA A 75 9.56 -18.57 -1.17
C ALA A 75 10.75 -17.62 -0.95
N SER A 76 10.65 -16.37 -1.41
CA SER A 76 11.64 -15.32 -1.17
C SER A 76 11.81 -15.03 0.33
N GLY A 77 10.71 -14.91 1.08
CA GLY A 77 10.75 -14.67 2.52
C GLY A 77 11.44 -15.79 3.30
N ILE A 78 11.13 -17.06 3.00
CA ILE A 78 11.81 -18.23 3.58
C ILE A 78 13.30 -18.21 3.23
N MET A 79 13.64 -17.88 1.98
CA MET A 79 15.02 -17.78 1.52
C MET A 79 15.81 -16.67 2.24
N PHE A 80 15.21 -15.51 2.47
CA PHE A 80 15.82 -14.40 3.20
C PHE A 80 16.07 -14.73 4.67
N VAL A 81 15.12 -15.42 5.31
CA VAL A 81 15.28 -15.89 6.70
C VAL A 81 16.38 -16.95 6.82
N ARG A 82 16.51 -17.82 5.81
CA ARG A 82 17.55 -18.84 5.74
C ARG A 82 18.94 -18.22 5.49
N PHE A 83 19.01 -17.22 4.61
CA PHE A 83 20.25 -16.60 4.17
C PHE A 83 20.17 -15.07 4.34
N ARG A 84 20.51 -14.59 5.53
CA ARG A 84 20.56 -13.14 5.85
C ARG A 84 21.37 -12.28 4.87
N PRO A 85 22.48 -12.75 4.24
CA PRO A 85 23.17 -11.95 3.23
C PRO A 85 22.28 -11.65 2.01
N ILE A 86 21.49 -12.63 1.55
CA ILE A 86 20.59 -12.47 0.40
C ILE A 86 19.51 -11.43 0.71
N GLU A 87 18.95 -11.43 1.93
CA GLU A 87 17.99 -10.41 2.37
C GLU A 87 18.56 -8.99 2.21
N ARG A 88 19.80 -8.78 2.66
CA ARG A 88 20.47 -7.47 2.58
C ARG A 88 20.78 -7.09 1.13
N MET A 89 21.22 -8.04 0.30
CA MET A 89 21.49 -7.82 -1.12
C MET A 89 20.20 -7.51 -1.90
N MET A 90 19.09 -8.16 -1.56
CA MET A 90 17.79 -7.95 -2.19
C MET A 90 17.02 -6.74 -1.63
N ALA A 91 17.51 -6.08 -0.58
CA ALA A 91 16.84 -4.94 0.02
C ALA A 91 16.57 -3.82 -1.00
N GLY A 92 17.55 -3.52 -1.86
CA GLY A 92 17.41 -2.53 -2.93
C GLY A 92 16.36 -2.95 -3.98
N VAL A 93 16.39 -4.21 -4.40
CA VAL A 93 15.45 -4.78 -5.38
C VAL A 93 14.03 -4.76 -4.85
N ASN A 94 13.83 -5.24 -3.61
CA ASN A 94 12.53 -5.27 -2.95
C ASN A 94 11.96 -3.85 -2.77
N MET A 95 12.81 -2.88 -2.44
CA MET A 95 12.39 -1.49 -2.31
C MET A 95 12.03 -0.89 -3.68
N MET A 96 12.78 -1.19 -4.73
CA MET A 96 12.47 -0.76 -6.10
C MET A 96 11.13 -1.35 -6.56
N LEU A 97 10.90 -2.65 -6.40
CA LEU A 97 9.64 -3.32 -6.73
C LEU A 97 8.46 -2.72 -5.97
N PHE A 98 8.67 -2.33 -4.71
CA PHE A 98 7.64 -1.69 -3.88
C PHE A 98 7.38 -0.23 -4.26
N ALA A 99 8.42 0.51 -4.64
CA ALA A 99 8.33 1.93 -4.99
C ALA A 99 7.89 2.17 -6.43
N MET A 100 8.05 1.19 -7.32
CA MET A 100 7.72 1.32 -8.73
C MET A 100 6.21 1.46 -8.94
N PRO A 101 5.74 2.56 -9.55
CA PRO A 101 4.32 2.73 -9.82
C PRO A 101 3.79 1.65 -10.78
N PRO A 102 2.77 0.87 -10.38
CA PRO A 102 2.18 -0.13 -11.27
C PRO A 102 1.63 0.50 -12.57
N ILE A 103 1.16 1.75 -12.49
CA ILE A 103 0.66 2.49 -13.65
C ILE A 103 1.75 2.76 -14.69
N ALA A 104 3.01 2.96 -14.27
CA ALA A 104 4.14 3.17 -15.16
C ALA A 104 4.59 1.86 -15.84
N LEU A 105 4.45 0.73 -15.13
CA LEU A 105 4.71 -0.60 -15.68
C LEU A 105 3.65 -1.05 -16.69
N THR A 106 2.44 -0.53 -16.57
CA THR A 106 1.30 -0.98 -17.37
C THR A 106 1.56 -0.91 -18.89
N PRO A 107 1.93 0.24 -19.50
CA PRO A 107 2.21 0.30 -20.93
C PRO A 107 3.34 -0.64 -21.36
N ILE A 108 4.40 -0.74 -20.56
CA ILE A 108 5.56 -1.60 -20.84
C ILE A 108 5.11 -3.07 -20.90
N LEU A 109 4.33 -3.51 -19.91
CA LEU A 109 3.88 -4.89 -19.82
C LEU A 109 2.86 -5.25 -20.89
N ILE A 110 1.96 -4.34 -21.27
CA ILE A 110 0.95 -4.58 -22.32
C ILE A 110 1.60 -4.90 -23.66
N ILE A 111 2.74 -4.29 -23.95
CA ILE A 111 3.42 -4.52 -25.22
C ILE A 111 4.38 -5.69 -25.12
N ALA A 112 5.00 -5.89 -23.96
CA ALA A 112 5.89 -7.01 -23.73
C ALA A 112 5.17 -8.35 -23.63
N LEU A 113 3.92 -8.37 -23.14
CA LEU A 113 3.17 -9.58 -22.83
C LEU A 113 1.78 -9.53 -23.46
N SER A 114 1.34 -10.65 -24.01
CA SER A 114 0.03 -10.77 -24.66
C SER A 114 -1.08 -11.21 -23.70
N GLY A 115 -2.33 -10.89 -24.07
CA GLY A 115 -3.52 -11.34 -23.36
C GLY A 115 -3.62 -10.78 -21.93
N ASP A 116 -3.92 -11.66 -20.97
CA ASP A 116 -4.13 -11.30 -19.57
C ASP A 116 -2.84 -11.20 -18.75
N ALA A 117 -1.70 -11.63 -19.30
CA ALA A 117 -0.42 -11.70 -18.60
C ALA A 117 0.02 -10.36 -17.96
N PRO A 118 -0.10 -9.18 -18.61
CA PRO A 118 0.22 -7.90 -17.97
C PRO A 118 -0.54 -7.66 -16.66
N ARG A 119 -1.84 -8.03 -16.63
CA ARG A 119 -2.72 -7.85 -15.46
C ARG A 119 -2.35 -8.81 -14.34
N VAL A 120 -2.03 -10.05 -14.68
CA VAL A 120 -1.57 -11.07 -13.74
C VAL A 120 -0.23 -10.65 -13.12
N VAL A 121 0.72 -10.14 -13.91
CA VAL A 121 2.03 -9.68 -13.43
C VAL A 121 1.87 -8.49 -12.49
N LEU A 122 1.05 -7.49 -12.84
CA LEU A 122 0.81 -6.33 -11.96
C LEU A 122 0.10 -6.71 -10.66
N ALA A 123 -0.86 -7.63 -10.71
CA ALA A 123 -1.48 -8.20 -9.51
C ALA A 123 -0.47 -8.98 -8.65
N ALA A 124 0.43 -9.76 -9.26
CA ALA A 124 1.48 -10.48 -8.55
C ALA A 124 2.49 -9.54 -7.87
N LEU A 125 2.92 -8.48 -8.57
CA LEU A 125 3.82 -7.45 -8.03
C LEU A 125 3.20 -6.71 -6.85
N ALA A 126 1.89 -6.37 -6.93
CA ALA A 126 1.17 -5.70 -5.85
C ALA A 126 1.07 -6.54 -4.56
N VAL A 127 1.12 -7.86 -4.70
CA VAL A 127 1.04 -8.84 -3.61
C VAL A 127 2.42 -9.24 -3.06
N TYR A 128 3.46 -9.20 -3.91
CA TYR A 128 4.77 -9.72 -3.59
C TYR A 128 5.36 -9.15 -2.29
N TYR A 129 5.48 -7.82 -2.20
CA TYR A 129 6.13 -7.16 -1.07
C TYR A 129 5.44 -7.38 0.28
N PRO A 130 4.12 -7.12 0.45
CA PRO A 130 3.46 -7.29 1.74
C PRO A 130 3.52 -8.72 2.27
N THR A 131 3.37 -9.73 1.40
CA THR A 131 3.47 -11.13 1.81
C THR A 131 4.89 -11.53 2.16
N MET A 132 5.88 -11.07 1.37
CA MET A 132 7.29 -11.35 1.63
C MET A 132 7.71 -10.74 2.97
N ALA A 133 7.38 -9.46 3.20
CA ALA A 133 7.69 -8.76 4.44
C ALA A 133 7.03 -9.42 5.65
N ALA A 134 5.75 -9.82 5.54
CA ALA A 134 5.04 -10.52 6.61
C ALA A 134 5.65 -11.91 6.90
N THR A 135 6.12 -12.62 5.86
CA THR A 135 6.81 -13.91 6.00
C THR A 135 8.13 -13.76 6.74
N VAL A 136 8.97 -12.81 6.32
CA VAL A 136 10.24 -12.52 7.01
C VAL A 136 9.99 -12.11 8.46
N LEU A 137 9.04 -11.21 8.70
CA LEU A 137 8.70 -10.74 10.05
C LEU A 137 8.21 -11.89 10.94
N GLY A 138 7.26 -12.70 10.44
CA GLY A 138 6.69 -13.82 11.19
C GLY A 138 7.70 -14.89 11.56
N MET A 139 8.62 -15.21 10.65
CA MET A 139 9.63 -16.24 10.87
C MET A 139 10.83 -15.74 11.70
N THR A 140 10.98 -14.43 11.88
CA THR A 140 12.06 -13.83 12.70
C THR A 140 11.60 -13.44 14.11
N GLN A 141 10.31 -13.17 14.31
CA GLN A 141 9.72 -12.86 15.62
C GLN A 141 9.30 -14.13 16.36
N VAL A 142 10.26 -15.03 16.64
CA VAL A 142 9.99 -16.30 17.33
C VAL A 142 10.76 -16.34 18.65
N ASP A 143 10.15 -16.92 19.69
CA ASP A 143 10.83 -17.15 20.97
C ASP A 143 12.05 -18.05 20.76
N GLU A 144 13.23 -17.54 21.11
CA GLU A 144 14.50 -18.25 21.00
C GLU A 144 14.48 -19.55 21.83
N ARG A 145 13.71 -19.60 22.94
CA ARG A 145 13.57 -20.81 23.77
C ARG A 145 13.01 -22.00 22.98
N LEU A 146 12.09 -21.77 22.05
CA LEU A 146 11.55 -22.83 21.19
C LEU A 146 12.63 -23.35 20.23
N CYS A 147 13.51 -22.47 19.76
CA CYS A 147 14.65 -22.86 18.94
C CYS A 147 15.67 -23.67 19.77
N ASP A 148 15.93 -23.27 21.01
CA ASP A 148 16.87 -23.95 21.91
C ASP A 148 16.41 -25.36 22.27
N VAL A 149 15.11 -25.59 22.48
CA VAL A 149 14.58 -26.95 22.66
C VAL A 149 14.94 -27.82 21.46
N VAL A 150 14.68 -27.37 20.23
CA VAL A 150 15.02 -28.14 19.02
C VAL A 150 16.53 -28.40 18.92
N ARG A 151 17.37 -27.42 19.28
CA ARG A 151 18.83 -27.57 19.30
C ARG A 151 19.29 -28.62 20.32
N VAL A 152 18.72 -28.63 21.52
CA VAL A 152 19.05 -29.59 22.58
C VAL A 152 18.70 -31.02 22.16
N TYR A 153 17.60 -31.22 21.41
CA TYR A 153 17.25 -32.51 20.81
C TYR A 153 18.09 -32.87 19.56
N GLY A 154 19.15 -32.10 19.24
CA GLY A 154 20.04 -32.36 18.10
C GLY A 154 19.52 -31.85 16.75
N GLY A 155 18.45 -31.06 16.73
CA GLY A 155 17.87 -30.49 15.52
C GLY A 155 18.70 -29.33 14.96
N GLY A 156 19.03 -29.39 13.66
CA GLY A 156 19.70 -28.31 12.94
C GLY A 156 18.77 -27.16 12.51
N GLU A 157 19.33 -26.14 11.85
CA GLU A 157 18.59 -24.95 11.39
C GLU A 157 17.41 -25.27 10.45
N LEU A 158 17.44 -26.40 9.73
CA LEU A 158 16.30 -26.82 8.90
C LEU A 158 15.12 -27.30 9.75
N ALA A 159 15.40 -28.03 10.84
CA ALA A 159 14.38 -28.47 11.78
C ALA A 159 13.77 -27.26 12.50
N ILE A 160 14.61 -26.31 12.93
CA ILE A 160 14.16 -25.04 13.54
C ILE A 160 13.27 -24.27 12.55
N SER A 161 13.70 -24.12 11.30
CA SER A 161 12.92 -23.38 10.30
C SER A 161 11.56 -24.05 10.03
N ARG A 162 11.54 -25.37 9.82
CA ARG A 162 10.34 -26.13 9.47
C ARG A 162 9.35 -26.25 10.63
N TRP A 163 9.82 -26.57 11.83
CA TRP A 163 8.96 -26.92 12.96
C TRP A 163 8.63 -25.75 13.87
N VAL A 164 9.58 -24.83 14.05
CA VAL A 164 9.43 -23.68 14.94
C VAL A 164 9.02 -22.47 14.13
N ARG A 165 9.91 -21.95 13.26
CA ARG A 165 9.70 -20.65 12.59
C ARG A 165 8.51 -20.62 11.64
N LEU A 166 8.31 -21.67 10.84
CA LEU A 166 7.19 -21.71 9.89
C LEU A 166 5.84 -21.81 10.61
N ARG A 167 5.77 -22.59 11.69
CA ARG A 167 4.55 -22.78 12.47
C ARG A 167 4.20 -21.55 13.30
N SER A 168 5.18 -20.95 13.98
CA SER A 168 4.99 -19.70 14.73
C SER A 168 4.77 -18.49 13.81
N GLY A 169 5.35 -18.51 12.61
CA GLY A 169 5.19 -17.46 11.61
C GLY A 169 3.88 -17.52 10.83
N LEU A 170 3.15 -18.64 10.88
CA LEU A 170 1.92 -18.86 10.12
C LEU A 170 0.87 -17.75 10.33
N PRO A 171 0.57 -17.27 11.56
CA PRO A 171 -0.36 -16.18 11.78
C PRO A 171 0.05 -14.88 11.08
N ALA A 172 1.36 -14.57 11.06
CA ALA A 172 1.89 -13.40 10.38
C ALA A 172 1.84 -13.56 8.85
N ILE A 173 2.16 -14.75 8.32
CA ILE A 173 2.02 -15.05 6.89
C ILE A 173 0.55 -14.89 6.45
N LEU A 174 -0.40 -15.44 7.21
CA LEU A 174 -1.84 -15.30 6.95
C LEU A 174 -2.31 -13.84 7.07
N ALA A 175 -1.76 -13.08 8.02
CA ALA A 175 -2.01 -11.65 8.10
C ALA A 175 -1.46 -10.89 6.88
N GLY A 176 -0.33 -11.32 6.32
CA GLY A 176 0.22 -10.85 5.04
C GLY A 176 -0.73 -11.16 3.87
N LEU A 177 -1.20 -12.40 3.75
CA LEU A 177 -2.16 -12.81 2.71
C LEU A 177 -3.46 -12.00 2.76
N ARG A 178 -3.92 -11.67 3.97
CA ARG A 178 -5.09 -10.80 4.18
C ARG A 178 -4.90 -9.39 3.62
N VAL A 179 -3.68 -8.83 3.69
CA VAL A 179 -3.34 -7.52 3.10
C VAL A 179 -3.10 -7.65 1.59
N ALA A 180 -2.57 -8.78 1.14
CA ALA A 180 -2.35 -9.07 -0.26
C ALA A 180 -3.64 -9.19 -1.09
N ALA A 181 -4.72 -9.74 -0.53
CA ALA A 181 -5.94 -9.99 -1.31
C ALA A 181 -6.53 -8.71 -1.94
N PRO A 182 -6.74 -7.61 -1.18
CA PRO A 182 -7.14 -6.32 -1.76
C PRO A 182 -6.10 -5.74 -2.74
N ASN A 183 -4.80 -5.94 -2.49
CA ASN A 183 -3.74 -5.45 -3.37
C ASN A 183 -3.71 -6.17 -4.73
N ALA A 184 -4.07 -7.46 -4.78
CA ALA A 184 -4.18 -8.21 -6.03
C ALA A 184 -5.28 -7.63 -6.93
N VAL A 185 -6.44 -7.34 -6.33
CA VAL A 185 -7.57 -6.68 -7.01
C VAL A 185 -7.14 -5.31 -7.50
N LEU A 186 -6.47 -4.51 -6.67
CA LEU A 186 -5.94 -3.20 -7.03
C LEU A 186 -4.94 -3.28 -8.19
N GLY A 187 -4.01 -4.24 -8.16
CA GLY A 187 -3.03 -4.45 -9.23
C GLY A 187 -3.69 -4.84 -10.55
N SER A 188 -4.70 -5.73 -10.52
CA SER A 188 -5.50 -6.08 -11.69
C SER A 188 -6.28 -4.88 -12.24
N LEU A 189 -6.95 -4.13 -11.36
CA LEU A 189 -7.71 -2.94 -11.76
C LEU A 189 -6.80 -1.91 -12.41
N LEU A 190 -5.66 -1.58 -11.82
CA LEU A 190 -4.69 -0.65 -12.42
C LEU A 190 -4.26 -1.10 -13.82
N ALA A 191 -4.02 -2.40 -13.99
CA ALA A 191 -3.65 -2.98 -15.28
C ALA A 191 -4.80 -2.94 -16.30
N GLU A 192 -6.03 -3.15 -15.86
CA GLU A 192 -7.24 -3.03 -16.70
C GLU A 192 -7.44 -1.58 -17.16
N PHE A 193 -7.19 -0.61 -16.29
CA PHE A 193 -7.28 0.81 -16.62
C PHE A 193 -6.33 1.19 -17.77
N GLY A 194 -5.10 0.70 -17.77
CA GLY A 194 -4.16 0.95 -18.88
C GLY A 194 -4.26 -0.06 -20.04
N GLY A 195 -4.84 -1.23 -19.82
CA GLY A 195 -4.74 -2.45 -20.64
C GLY A 195 -5.55 -2.53 -21.93
N GLY A 196 -6.51 -1.62 -22.15
CA GLY A 196 -7.31 -1.60 -23.38
C GLY A 196 -8.11 -2.86 -23.70
N GLY A 197 -8.38 -3.75 -22.73
CA GLY A 197 -9.14 -4.97 -22.99
C GLY A 197 -10.64 -4.85 -22.78
N ASN A 198 -11.38 -5.82 -23.29
CA ASN A 198 -12.84 -5.76 -23.38
C ASN A 198 -13.58 -6.17 -22.09
N ALA A 199 -12.86 -6.69 -21.08
CA ALA A 199 -13.43 -7.16 -19.82
C ALA A 199 -12.56 -6.75 -18.63
N GLY A 200 -13.20 -6.41 -17.52
CA GLY A 200 -12.60 -5.88 -16.30
C GLY A 200 -13.44 -4.77 -15.67
N LEU A 201 -13.49 -4.71 -14.35
CA LEU A 201 -14.12 -3.61 -13.62
C LEU A 201 -13.39 -2.29 -13.88
N GLY A 202 -12.07 -2.32 -14.09
CA GLY A 202 -11.29 -1.13 -14.39
C GLY A 202 -11.60 -0.53 -15.76
N THR A 203 -11.73 -1.38 -16.79
CA THR A 203 -12.12 -0.95 -18.14
C THR A 203 -13.55 -0.43 -18.17
N TYR A 204 -14.46 -1.09 -17.44
CA TYR A 204 -15.85 -0.65 -17.29
C TYR A 204 -15.97 0.70 -16.58
N LEU A 205 -15.09 0.96 -15.61
CA LEU A 205 -15.04 2.23 -14.89
C LEU A 205 -14.62 3.38 -15.81
N ILE A 206 -13.56 3.20 -16.61
CA ILE A 206 -13.15 4.18 -17.64
C ILE A 206 -14.26 4.40 -18.67
N GLY A 207 -14.91 3.33 -19.14
CA GLY A 207 -16.02 3.46 -20.09
C GLY A 207 -17.23 4.21 -19.52
N SER A 208 -17.43 4.15 -18.20
CA SER A 208 -18.53 4.81 -17.49
C SER A 208 -18.22 6.26 -17.12
N LEU A 209 -16.94 6.59 -16.92
CA LEU A 209 -16.43 7.95 -16.68
C LEU A 209 -16.92 8.93 -17.75
N GLY A 210 -16.85 8.54 -19.04
CA GLY A 210 -17.30 9.38 -20.15
C GLY A 210 -18.81 9.60 -20.23
N ARG A 211 -19.62 8.76 -19.56
CA ARG A 211 -21.09 8.88 -19.53
C ARG A 211 -21.59 9.77 -18.39
N GLY A 212 -20.72 10.10 -17.42
CA GLY A 212 -21.07 10.99 -16.30
C GLY A 212 -22.14 10.46 -15.37
N ASP A 213 -22.28 9.13 -15.21
CA ASP A 213 -23.25 8.51 -14.30
C ASP A 213 -22.59 8.19 -12.94
N PRO A 214 -22.85 8.98 -11.88
CA PRO A 214 -22.21 8.79 -10.58
C PRO A 214 -22.68 7.49 -9.91
N ALA A 215 -23.95 7.10 -10.10
CA ALA A 215 -24.51 5.89 -9.48
C ALA A 215 -23.81 4.64 -10.02
N ARG A 216 -23.53 4.62 -11.32
CA ARG A 216 -22.74 3.54 -11.92
C ARG A 216 -21.29 3.52 -11.41
N LEU A 217 -20.62 4.67 -11.35
CA LEU A 217 -19.24 4.75 -10.83
C LEU A 217 -19.14 4.24 -9.39
N TRP A 218 -20.08 4.65 -8.52
CA TRP A 218 -20.19 4.10 -7.17
C TRP A 218 -20.50 2.60 -7.16
N GLY A 219 -21.40 2.12 -8.02
CA GLY A 219 -21.70 0.69 -8.16
C GLY A 219 -20.48 -0.15 -8.51
N ILE A 220 -19.66 0.29 -9.47
CA ILE A 220 -18.40 -0.37 -9.84
C ILE A 220 -17.41 -0.35 -8.66
N GLY A 221 -17.28 0.80 -8.00
CA GLY A 221 -16.42 0.94 -6.82
C GLY A 221 -16.84 0.01 -5.68
N LEU A 222 -18.14 -0.12 -5.42
CA LEU A 222 -18.68 -1.02 -4.39
C LEU A 222 -18.47 -2.49 -4.74
N LEU A 223 -18.61 -2.89 -6.02
CA LEU A 223 -18.29 -4.26 -6.45
C LEU A 223 -16.80 -4.57 -6.30
N ALA A 224 -15.93 -3.66 -6.70
CA ALA A 224 -14.49 -3.81 -6.49
C ALA A 224 -14.15 -3.92 -5.00
N THR A 225 -14.79 -3.10 -4.16
CA THR A 225 -14.67 -3.16 -2.70
C THR A 225 -15.16 -4.50 -2.15
N ALA A 226 -16.29 -5.02 -2.66
CA ALA A 226 -16.87 -6.28 -2.21
C ALA A 226 -15.93 -7.47 -2.49
N ILE A 227 -15.28 -7.50 -3.65
CA ILE A 227 -14.28 -8.54 -3.97
C ILE A 227 -13.07 -8.44 -3.04
N SER A 228 -12.52 -7.23 -2.87
CA SER A 228 -11.38 -6.99 -1.97
C SER A 228 -11.72 -7.39 -0.53
N ALA A 229 -12.90 -7.00 -0.05
CA ALA A 229 -13.40 -7.33 1.28
C ALA A 229 -13.65 -8.83 1.44
N ALA A 230 -14.20 -9.51 0.43
CA ALA A 230 -14.38 -10.96 0.46
C ALA A 230 -13.04 -11.70 0.62
N GLY A 231 -12.03 -11.30 -0.17
CA GLY A 231 -10.66 -11.82 -0.03
C GLY A 231 -10.07 -11.55 1.36
N TYR A 232 -10.16 -10.32 1.85
CA TYR A 232 -9.71 -9.96 3.20
C TYR A 232 -10.40 -10.79 4.29
N LEU A 233 -11.72 -10.95 4.21
CA LEU A 233 -12.50 -11.69 5.20
C LEU A 233 -12.19 -13.18 5.17
N LEU A 234 -11.99 -13.76 3.99
CA LEU A 234 -11.58 -15.16 3.82
C LEU A 234 -10.28 -15.44 4.58
N PHE A 235 -9.23 -14.65 4.33
CA PHE A 235 -7.95 -14.82 5.02
C PHE A 235 -8.00 -14.41 6.49
N SER A 236 -8.85 -13.46 6.87
CA SER A 236 -9.09 -13.11 8.28
C SER A 236 -9.77 -14.24 9.06
N ARG A 237 -10.67 -15.00 8.41
CA ARG A 237 -11.29 -16.20 8.98
C ARG A 237 -10.27 -17.33 9.09
N ALA A 238 -9.51 -17.59 8.02
CA ALA A 238 -8.43 -18.58 8.04
C ALA A 238 -7.41 -18.26 9.14
N ALA A 239 -6.95 -17.02 9.23
CA ALA A 239 -6.03 -16.57 10.27
C ALA A 239 -6.57 -16.85 11.68
N ARG A 240 -7.86 -16.61 11.95
CA ARG A 240 -8.44 -16.91 13.27
C ARG A 240 -8.51 -18.40 13.58
N ILE A 241 -8.79 -19.23 12.60
CA ILE A 241 -8.85 -20.69 12.76
C ILE A 241 -7.47 -21.26 13.07
N PHE A 242 -6.43 -20.77 12.39
CA PHE A 242 -5.06 -21.27 12.60
C PHE A 242 -4.32 -20.59 13.76
N ALA A 243 -4.71 -19.37 14.14
CA ALA A 243 -4.08 -18.59 15.22
C ALA A 243 -4.55 -18.96 16.63
N SER A 244 -5.72 -19.61 16.80
CA SER A 244 -6.19 -20.04 18.13
C SER A 244 -5.23 -21.01 18.82
N ASP A 245 -4.46 -21.77 18.04
CA ASP A 245 -3.62 -22.86 18.53
C ASP A 245 -2.11 -22.53 18.53
N THR A 246 -1.73 -21.36 18.02
CA THR A 246 -0.32 -20.95 17.82
C THR A 246 0.12 -19.76 18.68
N LEU A 247 -0.78 -19.17 19.47
CA LEU A 247 -0.43 -18.08 20.40
C LEU A 247 0.29 -18.65 21.63
N SER A 248 1.61 -18.79 21.53
CA SER A 248 2.46 -18.89 22.70
C SER A 248 2.30 -17.60 23.51
N ALA A 249 1.79 -17.72 24.73
CA ALA A 249 1.72 -16.63 25.71
C ALA A 249 3.13 -16.30 26.21
N THR A 250 3.97 -15.75 25.35
CA THR A 250 5.30 -15.28 25.72
C THR A 250 5.28 -13.76 25.75
N LEU A 251 5.57 -13.21 26.92
CA LEU A 251 5.84 -11.79 27.12
C LEU A 251 6.84 -11.35 26.04
N ASN A 252 6.51 -10.25 25.35
CA ASN A 252 7.46 -9.55 24.50
C ASN A 252 8.64 -9.11 25.39
N VAL A 253 9.68 -9.94 25.50
CA VAL A 253 10.99 -9.49 25.94
C VAL A 253 11.54 -8.75 24.74
N GLY A 254 11.76 -7.45 24.89
CA GLY A 254 12.29 -6.60 23.83
C GLY A 254 13.49 -7.26 23.18
N VAL A 255 13.49 -7.31 21.86
CA VAL A 255 14.67 -7.68 21.10
C VAL A 255 15.77 -6.72 21.53
N THR A 256 16.83 -7.24 22.14
CA THR A 256 18.02 -6.44 22.43
C THR A 256 18.52 -5.88 21.10
N ALA A 257 18.47 -4.57 20.94
CA ALA A 257 19.11 -3.91 19.81
C ALA A 257 20.61 -4.19 19.96
N ARG A 258 21.15 -5.12 19.16
CA ARG A 258 22.60 -5.29 19.06
C ARG A 258 23.19 -3.94 18.67
N GLY A 259 24.05 -3.41 19.53
CA GLY A 259 24.81 -2.18 19.25
C GLY A 259 25.52 -2.28 17.91
N PRO A 260 25.88 -1.14 17.29
CA PRO A 260 26.52 -1.12 15.98
C PRO A 260 27.78 -1.99 16.03
N GLY A 261 27.70 -3.18 15.43
CA GLY A 261 28.85 -4.05 15.25
C GLY A 261 29.90 -3.32 14.42
N ARG A 262 31.17 -3.63 14.66
CA ARG A 262 32.29 -3.14 13.85
C ARG A 262 31.97 -3.35 12.37
N PHE A 263 32.21 -2.34 11.52
CA PHE A 263 32.03 -2.46 10.08
C PHE A 263 32.98 -3.55 9.55
N HIS A 264 32.44 -4.67 9.07
CA HIS A 264 33.23 -5.66 8.35
C HIS A 264 33.28 -5.30 6.86
N LEU A 265 34.39 -5.56 6.17
CA LEU A 265 34.49 -5.38 4.70
C LEU A 265 33.36 -6.11 3.95
N ALA A 266 32.88 -7.23 4.50
CA ALA A 266 31.71 -7.95 3.99
C ALA A 266 30.41 -7.13 4.02
N ASP A 267 30.19 -6.27 5.03
CA ASP A 267 29.02 -5.39 5.09
C ASP A 267 29.10 -4.29 4.01
N GLY A 268 30.31 -3.81 3.70
CA GLY A 268 30.56 -2.88 2.59
C GLY A 268 30.25 -3.51 1.24
N LEU A 269 30.75 -4.72 0.98
CA LEU A 269 30.47 -5.47 -0.25
C LEU A 269 28.97 -5.77 -0.41
N ILE A 270 28.29 -6.19 0.65
CA ILE A 270 26.84 -6.41 0.64
C ILE A 270 26.11 -5.11 0.30
N GLY A 271 26.54 -3.98 0.86
CA GLY A 271 25.99 -2.66 0.56
C GLY A 271 26.13 -2.27 -0.92
N VAL A 272 27.33 -2.43 -1.49
CA VAL A 272 27.57 -2.19 -2.93
C VAL A 272 26.70 -3.12 -3.78
N THR A 273 26.66 -4.40 -3.43
CA THR A 273 25.85 -5.38 -4.17
C THR A 273 24.38 -5.02 -4.11
N ALA A 274 23.85 -4.58 -2.97
CA ALA A 274 22.44 -4.18 -2.85
C ALA A 274 22.06 -2.99 -3.74
N VAL A 275 23.02 -2.12 -4.07
CA VAL A 275 22.81 -0.98 -4.98
C VAL A 275 22.97 -1.39 -6.45
N CYS A 276 23.94 -2.24 -6.77
CA CYS A 276 24.21 -2.67 -8.14
C CYS A 276 23.21 -3.74 -8.64
N LEU A 277 22.69 -4.58 -7.74
CA LEU A 277 21.86 -5.74 -8.08
C LEU A 277 20.53 -5.40 -8.77
N PRO A 278 19.79 -4.34 -8.38
CA PRO A 278 18.61 -3.91 -9.15
C PRO A 278 18.94 -3.56 -10.61
N VAL A 279 20.06 -2.86 -10.85
CA VAL A 279 20.51 -2.47 -12.19
C VAL A 279 20.91 -3.71 -12.99
N LEU A 280 21.63 -4.65 -12.37
CA LEU A 280 22.03 -5.91 -13.00
C LEU A 280 20.82 -6.78 -13.34
N LEU A 281 19.86 -6.93 -12.42
CA LEU A 281 18.64 -7.69 -12.67
C LEU A 281 17.77 -7.06 -13.76
N TRP A 282 17.71 -5.72 -13.81
CA TRP A 282 17.02 -5.02 -14.88
C TRP A 282 17.68 -5.27 -16.24
N TRP A 283 19.01 -5.15 -16.32
CA TRP A 283 19.76 -5.47 -17.54
C TRP A 283 19.56 -6.93 -17.98
N LEU A 284 19.66 -7.89 -17.04
CA LEU A 284 19.43 -9.31 -17.30
C LEU A 284 18.00 -9.57 -17.79
N CYS A 285 17.00 -8.93 -17.18
CA CYS A 285 15.61 -9.04 -17.59
C CYS A 285 15.43 -8.60 -19.06
N ILE A 286 16.07 -7.51 -19.48
CA ILE A 286 16.03 -7.06 -20.88
C ILE A 286 16.68 -8.07 -21.81
N VAL A 287 17.84 -8.64 -21.44
CA VAL A 287 18.51 -9.65 -22.26
C VAL A 287 17.62 -10.88 -22.45
N VAL A 288 16.98 -11.35 -21.38
CA VAL A 288 16.03 -12.47 -21.44
C VAL A 288 14.82 -12.13 -22.31
N LEU A 289 14.24 -10.94 -22.15
CA LEU A 289 13.07 -10.51 -22.94
C LEU A 289 13.40 -10.30 -24.43
N ARG A 290 14.62 -9.84 -24.76
CA ARG A 290 15.11 -9.81 -26.15
C ARG A 290 15.21 -11.21 -26.74
N GLY A 291 15.59 -12.21 -25.93
CA GLY A 291 15.58 -13.62 -26.35
C GLY A 291 14.18 -14.23 -26.54
N LEU A 292 13.12 -13.53 -26.10
CA LEU A 292 11.72 -13.93 -26.25
C LEU A 292 10.99 -13.11 -27.33
N ASP A 293 11.73 -12.49 -28.26
CA ASP A 293 11.22 -11.66 -29.37
C ASP A 293 10.36 -10.46 -28.94
N VAL A 294 10.56 -9.95 -27.72
CA VAL A 294 9.91 -8.71 -27.28
C VAL A 294 10.53 -7.52 -28.00
N SER A 295 9.67 -6.62 -28.54
CA SER A 295 10.10 -5.47 -29.34
C SER A 295 11.18 -4.62 -28.63
N PRO A 296 12.34 -4.39 -29.26
CA PRO A 296 13.41 -3.56 -28.72
C PRO A 296 12.99 -2.11 -28.43
N ILE A 297 11.93 -1.63 -29.09
CA ILE A 297 11.39 -0.27 -28.92
C ILE A 297 10.90 -0.03 -27.48
N VAL A 298 10.42 -1.10 -26.81
CA VAL A 298 9.87 -1.03 -25.45
C VAL A 298 10.94 -1.31 -24.39
N LEU A 299 11.98 -2.07 -24.76
CA LEU A 299 13.04 -2.51 -23.84
C LEU A 299 14.21 -1.53 -23.87
N ARG A 300 14.27 -0.63 -22.90
CA ARG A 300 15.38 0.32 -22.75
C ARG A 300 16.37 -0.10 -21.69
N THR A 301 17.65 -0.15 -22.04
CA THR A 301 18.71 -0.47 -21.08
C THR A 301 18.97 0.70 -20.12
N PRO A 302 19.51 0.44 -18.91
CA PRO A 302 19.87 1.51 -17.97
C PRO A 302 20.80 2.55 -18.60
N LEU A 303 21.72 2.11 -19.45
CA LEU A 303 22.66 2.98 -20.15
C LEU A 303 21.94 3.85 -21.20
N GLU A 304 21.07 3.26 -22.01
CA GLU A 304 20.25 3.99 -23.01
C GLU A 304 19.39 5.09 -22.37
N LEU A 305 18.88 4.84 -21.16
CA LEU A 305 18.10 5.80 -20.41
C LEU A 305 18.93 6.98 -19.91
N VAL A 306 20.11 6.70 -19.36
CA VAL A 306 21.04 7.76 -18.94
C VAL A 306 21.46 8.58 -20.15
N THR A 307 21.89 7.94 -21.25
CA THR A 307 22.29 8.65 -22.46
C THR A 307 21.15 9.47 -23.06
N GLY A 308 19.91 8.97 -23.00
CA GLY A 308 18.72 9.68 -23.46
C GLY A 308 18.40 10.95 -22.64
N LEU A 309 18.83 11.02 -21.38
CA LEU A 309 18.67 12.20 -20.53
C LEU A 309 19.88 13.14 -20.53
N THR A 310 21.08 12.64 -20.86
CA THR A 310 22.31 13.44 -20.75
C THR A 310 22.85 13.95 -22.08
N GLY A 311 22.67 13.21 -23.18
CA GLY A 311 23.37 13.49 -24.43
C GLY A 311 22.68 13.12 -25.74
N GLY A 312 21.45 12.60 -25.71
CA GLY A 312 20.66 12.36 -26.94
C GLY A 312 20.00 13.62 -27.48
N ASP A 313 19.59 13.59 -28.75
CA ASP A 313 18.73 14.61 -29.35
C ASP A 313 17.40 14.67 -28.57
N GLY A 314 17.00 15.86 -28.10
CA GLY A 314 15.82 16.05 -27.24
C GLY A 314 16.06 15.78 -25.74
N ALA A 315 17.30 15.49 -25.30
CA ALA A 315 17.61 15.28 -23.88
C ALA A 315 17.34 16.52 -23.02
N ALA A 316 17.53 17.72 -23.56
CA ALA A 316 17.21 18.97 -22.86
C ALA A 316 15.70 19.08 -22.60
N ASP A 317 14.89 18.92 -23.65
CA ASP A 317 13.42 18.96 -23.55
C ASP A 317 12.89 17.87 -22.61
N ALA A 318 13.46 16.67 -22.65
CA ALA A 318 13.08 15.59 -21.76
C ALA A 318 13.37 15.92 -20.28
N ARG A 319 14.54 16.52 -19.98
CA ARG A 319 14.88 16.98 -18.63
C ARG A 319 13.97 18.11 -18.16
N ASP A 320 13.67 19.06 -19.04
CA ASP A 320 12.82 20.21 -18.72
C ASP A 320 11.38 19.75 -18.46
N ALA A 321 10.84 18.84 -19.28
CA ALA A 321 9.54 18.22 -19.07
C ALA A 321 9.48 17.46 -17.73
N LEU A 322 10.50 16.65 -17.41
CA LEU A 322 10.58 15.94 -16.13
C LEU A 322 10.67 16.90 -14.94
N TRP A 323 11.50 17.94 -15.03
CA TRP A 323 11.65 18.90 -13.93
C TRP A 323 10.39 19.71 -13.70
N GLN A 324 9.73 20.16 -14.76
CA GLN A 324 8.47 20.89 -14.68
C GLN A 324 7.37 20.00 -14.10
N ALA A 325 7.25 18.76 -14.59
CA ALA A 325 6.31 17.79 -14.07
C ALA A 325 6.57 17.47 -12.59
N LEU A 326 7.83 17.25 -12.20
CA LEU A 326 8.20 17.01 -10.82
C LEU A 326 7.91 18.21 -9.91
N GLY A 327 8.18 19.42 -10.40
CA GLY A 327 7.89 20.67 -9.70
C GLY A 327 6.40 20.85 -9.39
N GLN A 328 5.52 20.23 -10.18
CA GLN A 328 4.08 20.18 -9.94
C GLN A 328 3.69 19.04 -8.99
N THR A 329 4.26 17.84 -9.17
CA THR A 329 3.92 16.64 -8.38
C THR A 329 4.39 16.70 -6.94
N LEU A 330 5.63 17.14 -6.72
CA LEU A 330 6.28 17.04 -5.42
C LEU A 330 5.57 17.88 -4.32
N PRO A 331 5.14 19.13 -4.57
CA PRO A 331 4.37 19.91 -3.60
C PRO A 331 3.07 19.23 -3.17
N TYR A 332 2.28 18.72 -4.13
CA TYR A 332 1.04 18.02 -3.81
C TYR A 332 1.29 16.71 -3.06
N CYS A 333 2.35 16.00 -3.39
CA CYS A 333 2.75 14.77 -2.70
C CYS A 333 3.08 15.05 -1.23
N LEU A 334 3.92 16.05 -0.96
CA LEU A 334 4.33 16.41 0.40
C LEU A 334 3.17 17.00 1.20
N ALA A 335 2.40 17.92 0.62
CA ALA A 335 1.24 18.53 1.27
C ALA A 335 0.15 17.51 1.57
N GLY A 336 -0.19 16.65 0.59
CA GLY A 336 -1.18 15.59 0.76
C GLY A 336 -0.76 14.54 1.79
N MET A 337 0.52 14.13 1.80
CA MET A 337 1.06 13.23 2.81
C MET A 337 0.99 13.85 4.21
N ALA A 338 1.39 15.12 4.37
CA ALA A 338 1.35 15.82 5.65
C ALA A 338 -0.09 15.98 6.16
N ALA A 339 -1.02 16.38 5.28
CA ALA A 339 -2.43 16.52 5.62
C ALA A 339 -3.06 15.17 5.99
N GLY A 340 -2.78 14.10 5.24
CA GLY A 340 -3.28 12.75 5.53
C GLY A 340 -2.76 12.18 6.85
N LEU A 341 -1.47 12.36 7.15
CA LEU A 341 -0.88 11.97 8.44
C LEU A 341 -1.46 12.78 9.60
N ALA A 342 -1.64 14.09 9.42
CA ALA A 342 -2.23 14.96 10.44
C ALA A 342 -3.69 14.58 10.71
N PHE A 343 -4.47 14.31 9.66
CA PHE A 343 -5.86 13.88 9.77
C PHE A 343 -5.98 12.50 10.45
N ALA A 344 -5.11 11.56 10.07
CA ALA A 344 -5.03 10.25 10.71
C ALA A 344 -4.68 10.34 12.20
N LEU A 345 -3.67 11.15 12.55
CA LEU A 345 -3.28 11.37 13.94
C LEU A 345 -4.41 12.02 14.74
N LEU A 346 -5.08 13.03 14.18
CA LEU A 346 -6.22 13.69 14.82
C LEU A 346 -7.33 12.68 15.14
N LEU A 347 -7.75 11.88 14.15
CA LEU A 347 -8.80 10.88 14.35
C LEU A 347 -8.37 9.75 15.30
N ALA A 348 -7.12 9.30 15.26
CA ALA A 348 -6.60 8.29 16.18
C ALA A 348 -6.59 8.82 17.63
N VAL A 349 -6.16 10.07 17.84
CA VAL A 349 -6.20 10.72 19.15
C VAL A 349 -7.64 10.89 19.64
N LEU A 350 -8.54 11.40 18.81
CA LEU A 350 -9.96 11.55 19.17
C LEU A 350 -10.61 10.20 19.50
N GLY A 351 -10.34 9.17 18.70
CA GLY A 351 -10.81 7.79 18.93
C GLY A 351 -10.30 7.22 20.25
N SER A 352 -9.02 7.45 20.59
CA SER A 352 -8.45 7.01 21.86
C SER A 352 -9.05 7.71 23.09
N LEU A 353 -9.55 8.95 22.93
CA LEU A 353 -10.23 9.69 23.99
C LEU A 353 -11.70 9.24 24.14
N GLN A 354 -12.33 8.79 23.05
CA GLN A 354 -13.74 8.41 22.94
C GLN A 354 -13.93 7.00 22.34
N PRO A 355 -14.11 5.96 23.17
CA PRO A 355 -14.28 4.58 22.70
C PRO A 355 -15.44 4.38 21.71
N ALA A 356 -16.48 5.21 21.79
CA ALA A 356 -17.60 5.18 20.85
C ALA A 356 -17.18 5.63 19.43
N LEU A 357 -16.29 6.62 19.34
CA LEU A 357 -15.76 7.11 18.06
C LEU A 357 -14.84 6.06 17.43
N ASP A 358 -14.00 5.41 18.22
CA ASP A 358 -13.14 4.31 17.74
C ASP A 358 -13.98 3.16 17.16
N ALA A 359 -15.01 2.73 17.87
CA ALA A 359 -15.95 1.72 17.38
C ALA A 359 -16.70 2.13 16.11
N ALA A 360 -17.02 3.43 15.96
CA ALA A 360 -17.69 3.99 14.79
C ALA A 360 -16.75 4.09 13.57
N LEU A 361 -15.46 4.34 13.79
CA LEU A 361 -14.47 4.50 12.72
C LEU A 361 -13.99 3.16 12.18
N LEU A 362 -14.06 2.07 12.96
CA LEU A 362 -13.63 0.74 12.52
C LEU A 362 -14.27 0.29 11.20
N PRO A 363 -15.61 0.30 11.01
CA PRO A 363 -16.23 -0.09 9.74
C PRO A 363 -15.84 0.82 8.56
N VAL A 364 -15.82 2.14 8.78
CA VAL A 364 -15.44 3.13 7.76
C VAL A 364 -14.00 2.90 7.30
N SER A 365 -13.12 2.58 8.25
CA SER A 365 -11.72 2.28 7.99
C SER A 365 -11.60 1.04 7.09
N LEU A 366 -12.32 -0.06 7.40
CA LEU A 366 -12.29 -1.29 6.59
C LEU A 366 -12.81 -1.08 5.17
N ILE A 367 -13.87 -0.28 4.99
CA ILE A 367 -14.40 0.06 3.67
C ILE A 367 -13.40 0.92 2.89
N SER A 368 -12.85 1.96 3.52
CA SER A 368 -11.86 2.84 2.91
C SER A 368 -10.56 2.12 2.54
N GLN A 369 -10.18 1.07 3.27
CA GLN A 369 -9.05 0.20 2.91
C GLN A 369 -9.32 -0.62 1.67
N SER A 370 -10.55 -1.12 1.56
CA SER A 370 -10.94 -2.12 0.57
C SER A 370 -11.31 -1.47 -0.77
N MET A 371 -11.71 -0.20 -0.76
CA MET A 371 -12.06 0.55 -1.96
C MET A 371 -10.80 0.96 -2.73
N PRO A 372 -10.60 0.47 -3.96
CA PRO A 372 -9.41 0.80 -4.75
C PRO A 372 -9.37 2.30 -5.07
N LEU A 373 -8.21 2.93 -4.89
CA LEU A 373 -8.05 4.37 -5.14
C LEU A 373 -8.50 4.77 -6.54
N VAL A 374 -8.13 3.97 -7.54
CA VAL A 374 -8.44 4.25 -8.94
C VAL A 374 -9.95 4.34 -9.19
N ALA A 375 -10.75 3.63 -8.39
CA ALA A 375 -12.21 3.72 -8.45
C ALA A 375 -12.75 4.94 -7.69
N LEU A 376 -12.07 5.39 -6.64
CA LEU A 376 -12.40 6.61 -5.91
C LEU A 376 -12.06 7.88 -6.69
N THR A 377 -11.00 7.88 -7.49
CA THR A 377 -10.49 9.08 -8.17
C THR A 377 -11.58 9.80 -8.98
N PRO A 378 -12.37 9.15 -9.85
CA PRO A 378 -13.45 9.82 -10.58
C PRO A 378 -14.50 10.47 -9.68
N LEU A 379 -14.84 9.82 -8.57
CA LEU A 379 -15.81 10.33 -7.61
C LEU A 379 -15.26 11.56 -6.89
N ILE A 380 -13.99 11.53 -6.52
CA ILE A 380 -13.32 12.68 -5.90
C ILE A 380 -13.23 13.84 -6.90
N VAL A 381 -12.89 13.57 -8.16
CA VAL A 381 -12.89 14.59 -9.23
C VAL A 381 -14.28 15.16 -9.47
N LEU A 382 -15.32 14.34 -9.38
CA LEU A 382 -16.70 14.81 -9.51
C LEU A 382 -17.12 15.71 -8.34
N VAL A 383 -16.64 15.44 -7.12
CA VAL A 383 -16.97 16.22 -5.92
C VAL A 383 -16.18 17.51 -5.82
N PHE A 384 -14.86 17.45 -5.99
CA PHE A 384 -13.96 18.59 -5.79
C PHE A 384 -13.64 19.35 -7.08
N GLY A 385 -14.09 18.84 -8.23
CA GLY A 385 -13.72 19.34 -9.54
C GLY A 385 -12.32 18.89 -9.97
N ARG A 386 -11.93 19.28 -11.19
CA ARG A 386 -10.57 19.09 -11.70
C ARG A 386 -9.65 20.16 -11.10
N GLY A 387 -8.56 19.76 -10.46
CA GLY A 387 -7.57 20.69 -9.92
C GLY A 387 -6.85 20.20 -8.66
N ALA A 388 -6.18 21.15 -7.99
CA ALA A 388 -5.39 20.92 -6.76
C ALA A 388 -6.20 20.25 -5.64
N ALA A 389 -7.47 20.66 -5.46
CA ALA A 389 -8.33 20.12 -4.41
C ALA A 389 -8.57 18.61 -4.57
N ALA A 390 -8.83 18.14 -5.80
CA ALA A 390 -8.98 16.72 -6.07
C ALA A 390 -7.68 15.94 -5.87
N ILE A 391 -6.52 16.48 -6.32
CA ILE A 391 -5.22 15.84 -6.07
C ILE A 391 -4.98 15.67 -4.57
N LEU A 392 -5.19 16.73 -3.79
CA LEU A 392 -5.00 16.68 -2.34
C LEU A 392 -5.99 15.70 -1.69
N ALA A 393 -7.26 15.72 -2.08
CA ALA A 393 -8.27 14.80 -1.55
C ALA A 393 -7.93 13.32 -1.85
N ILE A 394 -7.48 13.00 -3.07
CA ILE A 394 -7.02 11.67 -3.46
C ILE A 394 -5.81 11.26 -2.60
N THR A 395 -4.82 12.13 -2.50
CA THR A 395 -3.56 11.86 -1.77
C THR A 395 -3.80 11.68 -0.26
N VAL A 396 -4.64 12.54 0.34
CA VAL A 396 -5.08 12.42 1.74
C VAL A 396 -5.80 11.10 1.95
N SER A 397 -6.71 10.71 1.05
CA SER A 397 -7.45 9.45 1.17
C SER A 397 -6.53 8.22 1.18
N VAL A 398 -5.51 8.20 0.32
CA VAL A 398 -4.55 7.07 0.22
C VAL A 398 -3.65 6.95 1.45
N THR A 399 -3.24 8.07 2.00
CA THR A 399 -2.29 8.14 3.11
C THR A 399 -2.98 8.02 4.46
N PHE A 400 -4.22 8.53 4.56
CA PHE A 400 -5.01 8.54 5.79
C PHE A 400 -5.17 7.14 6.38
N PHE A 401 -5.66 6.17 5.61
CA PHE A 401 -6.03 4.87 6.18
C PHE A 401 -4.85 4.08 6.78
N PRO A 402 -3.76 3.80 6.04
CA PRO A 402 -2.62 3.09 6.62
C PRO A 402 -2.01 3.85 7.79
N ALA A 403 -1.99 5.19 7.72
CA ALA A 403 -1.56 6.01 8.85
C ALA A 403 -2.46 5.83 10.07
N TYR A 404 -3.79 5.94 9.91
CA TYR A 404 -4.74 5.83 11.01
C TYR A 404 -4.61 4.48 11.71
N VAL A 405 -4.56 3.38 10.97
CA VAL A 405 -4.42 2.04 11.57
C VAL A 405 -3.10 1.90 12.33
N THR A 406 -1.98 2.29 11.72
CA THR A 406 -0.66 2.18 12.37
C THR A 406 -0.55 3.08 13.61
N ILE A 407 -1.10 4.29 13.54
CA ILE A 407 -1.10 5.22 14.67
C ILE A 407 -2.00 4.70 15.79
N SER A 408 -3.24 4.31 15.48
CA SER A 408 -4.19 3.76 16.46
C SER A 408 -3.62 2.53 17.16
N GLN A 409 -2.97 1.61 16.43
CA GLN A 409 -2.24 0.48 17.02
C GLN A 409 -1.13 0.95 17.97
N GLY A 410 -0.33 1.92 17.57
CA GLY A 410 0.71 2.51 18.41
C GLY A 410 0.16 3.14 19.70
N LEU A 411 -0.99 3.80 19.64
CA LEU A 411 -1.65 4.38 20.81
C LEU A 411 -2.21 3.28 21.75
N SER A 412 -2.68 2.15 21.21
CA SER A 412 -3.22 1.03 21.99
C SER A 412 -2.16 0.13 22.64
N LEU A 413 -0.93 0.13 22.13
CA LEU A 413 0.16 -0.72 22.64
C LEU A 413 0.91 -0.12 23.84
N VAL A 414 0.55 1.10 24.28
CA VAL A 414 1.16 1.75 25.44
C VAL A 414 0.92 0.92 26.71
N PRO A 415 1.97 0.56 27.48
CA PRO A 415 1.81 -0.19 28.72
C PRO A 415 0.90 0.51 29.73
N SER A 416 -0.04 -0.23 30.32
CA SER A 416 -0.96 0.31 31.33
C SER A 416 -0.24 0.90 32.54
N THR A 417 0.91 0.33 32.92
CA THR A 417 1.75 0.82 34.04
C THR A 417 2.24 2.25 33.84
N ALA A 418 2.64 2.62 32.63
CA ALA A 418 3.07 3.99 32.31
C ALA A 418 1.91 4.99 32.38
N ILE A 419 0.71 4.55 31.99
CA ILE A 419 -0.52 5.33 32.06
C ILE A 419 -0.99 5.48 33.52
N ASP A 420 -0.87 4.40 34.31
CA ASP A 420 -1.28 4.36 35.71
C ASP A 420 -0.39 5.23 36.59
N LEU A 421 0.91 5.37 36.28
CA LEU A 421 1.79 6.32 36.95
C LEU A 421 1.22 7.74 36.88
N VAL A 422 0.93 8.24 35.67
CA VAL A 422 0.37 9.60 35.51
C VAL A 422 -1.01 9.71 36.19
N ARG A 423 -1.81 8.64 36.17
CA ARG A 423 -3.12 8.61 36.81
C ARG A 423 -3.03 8.73 38.33
N THR A 424 -2.10 8.01 38.96
CA THR A 424 -1.89 8.03 40.42
C THR A 424 -1.43 9.41 40.91
N TYR A 425 -0.68 10.14 40.08
CA TYR A 425 -0.29 11.54 40.35
C TYR A 425 -1.40 12.56 39.99
N GLY A 426 -2.64 12.13 39.76
CA GLY A 426 -3.78 13.02 39.49
C GLY A 426 -3.84 13.57 38.04
N GLY A 427 -3.12 12.96 37.10
CA GLY A 427 -3.15 13.34 35.70
C GLY A 427 -4.48 12.99 35.01
N ASP A 428 -5.05 13.96 34.31
CA ASP A 428 -6.26 13.80 33.52
C ASP A 428 -5.98 13.11 32.15
N ARG A 429 -7.02 12.89 31.34
CA ARG A 429 -6.87 12.18 30.05
C ARG A 429 -5.93 12.91 29.08
N TRP A 430 -5.96 14.24 29.07
CA TRP A 430 -5.11 15.04 28.20
C TRP A 430 -3.64 15.03 28.64
N ARG A 431 -3.36 15.07 29.95
CA ARG A 431 -2.00 14.88 30.48
C ARG A 431 -1.46 13.50 30.13
N ARG A 432 -2.25 12.43 30.30
CA ARG A 432 -1.85 11.06 29.90
C ARG A 432 -1.54 10.98 28.40
N MET A 433 -2.37 11.61 27.56
CA MET A 433 -2.16 11.68 26.12
C MET A 433 -0.84 12.39 25.77
N ARG A 434 -0.63 13.60 26.27
CA ARG A 434 0.53 14.44 25.92
C ARG A 434 1.86 13.94 26.50
N LEU A 435 1.85 13.43 27.74
CA LEU A 435 3.08 13.10 28.46
C LEU A 435 3.54 11.65 28.24
N VAL A 436 2.62 10.72 27.96
CA VAL A 436 2.95 9.29 27.87
C VAL A 436 2.57 8.72 26.52
N ILE A 437 1.29 8.77 26.16
CA ILE A 437 0.78 8.04 25.00
C ILE A 437 1.39 8.56 23.70
N LEU A 438 1.34 9.88 23.46
CA LEU A 438 1.83 10.47 22.22
C LEU A 438 3.36 10.31 22.07
N PRO A 439 4.20 10.60 23.08
CA PRO A 439 5.64 10.33 23.02
C PRO A 439 5.96 8.86 22.78
N TRP A 440 5.27 7.94 23.45
CA TRP A 440 5.47 6.50 23.29
C TRP A 440 5.08 6.02 21.87
N SER A 441 4.08 6.66 21.26
CA SER A 441 3.62 6.35 19.90
C SER A 441 4.48 6.94 18.76
N LEU A 442 5.49 7.77 19.06
CA LEU A 442 6.36 8.38 18.04
C LEU A 442 7.00 7.40 17.05
N PRO A 443 7.48 6.20 17.46
CA PRO A 443 7.98 5.19 16.51
C PRO A 443 6.89 4.71 15.53
N TYR A 444 5.65 4.60 16.00
CA TYR A 444 4.51 4.22 15.16
C TYR A 444 4.11 5.35 14.22
N LEU A 445 4.16 6.61 14.66
CA LEU A 445 3.98 7.77 13.80
C LEU A 445 5.02 7.83 12.68
N CYS A 446 6.30 7.59 13.02
CA CYS A 446 7.37 7.51 12.01
C CYS A 446 7.15 6.33 11.06
N THR A 447 6.69 5.20 11.56
CA THR A 447 6.35 4.02 10.74
C THR A 447 5.19 4.30 9.80
N ALA A 448 4.12 4.96 10.29
CA ALA A 448 3.00 5.41 9.48
C ALA A 448 3.48 6.33 8.35
N ALA A 449 4.33 7.31 8.64
CA ALA A 449 4.90 8.21 7.64
C ALA A 449 5.71 7.45 6.57
N ARG A 450 6.52 6.47 6.95
CA ARG A 450 7.29 5.64 6.00
C ARG A 450 6.39 4.82 5.07
N LEU A 451 5.31 4.27 5.61
CA LEU A 451 4.32 3.51 4.83
C LEU A 451 3.54 4.43 3.88
N CYS A 452 3.31 5.68 4.27
CA CYS A 452 2.59 6.66 3.46
C CYS A 452 3.44 7.28 2.36
N ALA A 453 4.74 7.44 2.54
CA ALA A 453 5.64 8.10 1.58
C ALA A 453 5.49 7.62 0.12
N PRO A 454 5.72 6.32 -0.20
CA PRO A 454 5.55 5.85 -1.57
C PRO A 454 4.08 5.89 -2.02
N ARG A 455 3.13 5.66 -1.11
CA ARG A 455 1.69 5.67 -1.44
C ARG A 455 1.17 7.08 -1.77
N ALA A 456 1.71 8.12 -1.13
CA ALA A 456 1.40 9.51 -1.42
C ALA A 456 1.80 9.85 -2.85
N PHE A 457 3.02 9.46 -3.25
CA PHE A 457 3.52 9.70 -4.59
C PHE A 457 2.67 8.96 -5.65
N LEU A 458 2.34 7.69 -5.40
CA LEU A 458 1.41 6.93 -6.24
C LEU A 458 0.02 7.59 -6.34
N GLY A 459 -0.50 8.10 -5.22
CA GLY A 459 -1.78 8.78 -5.16
C GLY A 459 -1.83 10.05 -6.01
N VAL A 460 -0.78 10.87 -5.95
CA VAL A 460 -0.64 12.07 -6.79
C VAL A 460 -0.51 11.69 -8.26
N MET A 461 0.32 10.71 -8.63
CA MET A 461 0.45 10.31 -10.04
C MET A 461 -0.89 9.86 -10.64
N ILE A 462 -1.68 9.09 -9.88
CA ILE A 462 -3.02 8.67 -10.33
C ILE A 462 -3.97 9.88 -10.44
N ALA A 463 -3.88 10.82 -9.49
CA ALA A 463 -4.69 12.03 -9.51
C ALA A 463 -4.34 12.94 -10.69
N GLU A 464 -3.06 13.18 -10.95
CA GLU A 464 -2.55 14.02 -12.04
C GLU A 464 -2.98 13.49 -13.40
N TRP A 465 -2.89 12.17 -13.56
CA TRP A 465 -3.35 11.48 -14.76
C TRP A 465 -4.84 11.69 -15.02
N LEU A 466 -5.67 11.58 -13.98
CA LEU A 466 -7.13 11.54 -14.13
C LEU A 466 -7.83 12.89 -13.91
N ALA A 467 -7.21 13.83 -13.21
CA ALA A 467 -7.87 15.03 -12.70
C ALA A 467 -7.35 16.34 -13.31
N THR A 468 -6.04 16.50 -13.51
CA THR A 468 -5.47 17.84 -13.80
C THR A 468 -4.80 17.97 -15.15
N GLY A 469 -4.29 16.88 -15.72
CA GLY A 469 -3.54 16.97 -16.98
C GLY A 469 -2.18 17.66 -16.82
N THR A 470 -1.58 17.58 -15.63
CA THR A 470 -0.29 18.21 -15.30
C THR A 470 0.51 17.27 -14.39
N GLY A 471 1.83 17.42 -14.32
CA GLY A 471 2.69 16.64 -13.43
C GLY A 471 3.14 15.30 -13.99
N ILE A 472 3.89 14.54 -13.18
CA ILE A 472 4.55 13.28 -13.57
C ILE A 472 3.54 12.23 -14.01
N GLY A 473 2.38 12.16 -13.35
CA GLY A 473 1.31 11.24 -13.74
C GLY A 473 0.72 11.56 -15.12
N ASN A 474 0.58 12.84 -15.45
CA ASN A 474 0.12 13.25 -16.77
C ASN A 474 1.21 13.05 -17.85
N LEU A 475 2.45 13.39 -17.55
CA LEU A 475 3.59 13.19 -18.46
C LEU A 475 3.72 11.71 -18.87
N LEU A 476 3.50 10.79 -17.92
CA LEU A 476 3.42 9.35 -18.22
C LEU A 476 2.32 9.02 -19.23
N ASN A 477 1.14 9.63 -19.07
CA ASN A 477 0.00 9.40 -19.94
C ASN A 477 0.19 9.99 -21.34
N GLU A 478 0.78 11.17 -21.44
CA GLU A 478 1.14 11.79 -22.72
C GLU A 478 2.18 10.95 -23.46
N ALA A 479 3.27 10.58 -22.78
CA ALA A 479 4.31 9.71 -23.33
C ALA A 479 3.75 8.35 -23.80
N ARG A 480 2.81 7.79 -23.04
CA ARG A 480 2.09 6.59 -23.44
C ARG A 480 1.23 6.83 -24.70
N GLY A 481 0.54 7.96 -24.78
CA GLY A 481 -0.30 8.32 -25.92
C GLY A 481 0.50 8.54 -27.21
N THR A 482 1.70 9.10 -27.09
CA THR A 482 2.65 9.30 -28.21
C THR A 482 3.53 8.08 -28.49
N LEU A 483 3.39 7.00 -27.70
CA LEU A 483 4.24 5.81 -27.75
C LEU A 483 5.73 6.12 -27.52
N ASP A 484 6.05 7.22 -26.83
CA ASP A 484 7.40 7.53 -26.39
C ASP A 484 7.77 6.71 -25.15
N TYR A 485 8.18 5.46 -25.40
CA TYR A 485 8.64 4.56 -24.35
C TYR A 485 9.92 5.06 -23.65
N GLY A 486 10.67 5.98 -24.27
CA GLY A 486 11.81 6.64 -23.61
C GLY A 486 11.35 7.46 -22.45
N MET A 487 10.39 8.35 -22.70
CA MET A 487 9.80 9.16 -21.65
C MET A 487 9.04 8.32 -20.62
N VAL A 488 8.34 7.24 -21.03
CA VAL A 488 7.68 6.31 -20.07
C VAL A 488 8.68 5.73 -19.06
N TRP A 489 9.83 5.21 -19.53
CA TRP A 489 10.86 4.67 -18.64
C TRP A 489 11.54 5.76 -17.79
N ASN A 490 11.79 6.94 -18.36
CA ASN A 490 12.31 8.10 -17.64
C ASN A 490 11.39 8.51 -16.48
N VAL A 491 10.08 8.57 -16.74
CA VAL A 491 9.07 8.84 -15.70
C VAL A 491 9.05 7.72 -14.66
N ALA A 492 9.07 6.45 -15.06
CA ALA A 492 9.07 5.32 -14.14
C ALA A 492 10.27 5.34 -13.17
N ILE A 493 11.47 5.64 -13.68
CA ILE A 493 12.69 5.69 -12.87
C ILE A 493 12.72 6.92 -11.98
N THR A 494 12.37 8.08 -12.53
CA THR A 494 12.23 9.32 -11.74
C THR A 494 11.25 9.10 -10.58
N ALA A 495 10.12 8.44 -10.85
CA ALA A 495 9.14 8.09 -9.83
C ALA A 495 9.73 7.19 -8.72
N VAL A 496 10.48 6.14 -9.07
CA VAL A 496 11.16 5.26 -8.10
C VAL A 496 12.17 6.05 -7.26
N VAL A 497 13.01 6.87 -7.91
CA VAL A 497 14.05 7.66 -7.24
C VAL A 497 13.42 8.64 -6.25
N ILE A 498 12.35 9.32 -6.64
CA ILE A 498 11.67 10.29 -5.79
C ILE A 498 10.92 9.60 -4.65
N ALA A 499 10.20 8.51 -4.91
CA ALA A 499 9.53 7.74 -3.86
C ALA A 499 10.54 7.21 -2.83
N LEU A 500 11.69 6.71 -3.29
CA LEU A 500 12.79 6.28 -2.42
C LEU A 500 13.39 7.47 -1.66
N GLY A 501 13.58 8.62 -2.30
CA GLY A 501 14.06 9.85 -1.69
C GLY A 501 13.17 10.31 -0.54
N ILE A 502 11.85 10.34 -0.75
CA ILE A 502 10.88 10.68 0.30
C ILE A 502 10.94 9.65 1.43
N TYR A 503 10.98 8.35 1.11
CA TYR A 503 11.10 7.29 2.11
C TYR A 503 12.36 7.43 2.96
N LEU A 504 13.52 7.70 2.34
CA LEU A 504 14.79 7.90 3.04
C LEU A 504 14.79 9.18 3.87
N ALA A 505 14.16 10.25 3.40
CA ALA A 505 13.98 11.49 4.16
C ALA A 505 13.17 11.22 5.44
N VAL A 506 12.05 10.51 5.34
CA VAL A 506 11.26 10.11 6.52
C VAL A 506 12.08 9.24 7.47
N ARG A 507 12.86 8.29 6.95
CA ARG A 507 13.75 7.44 7.77
C ARG A 507 14.84 8.24 8.49
N LEU A 508 15.36 9.30 7.87
CA LEU A 508 16.32 10.19 8.50
C LEU A 508 15.68 10.96 9.66
N VAL A 509 14.47 11.48 9.45
CA VAL A 509 13.67 12.14 10.49
C VAL A 509 13.38 11.18 11.64
N GLU A 510 12.93 9.96 11.35
CA GLU A 510 12.69 8.90 12.33
C GLU A 510 13.93 8.65 13.19
N ARG A 511 15.11 8.47 12.58
CA ARG A 511 16.36 8.24 13.33
C ARG A 511 16.68 9.38 14.30
N ARG A 512 16.42 10.63 13.90
CA ARG A 512 16.63 11.80 14.77
C ARG A 512 15.61 11.87 15.90
N VAL A 513 14.34 11.60 15.61
CA VAL A 513 13.26 11.60 16.60
C VAL A 513 13.47 10.48 17.62
N LEU A 514 13.74 9.26 17.17
CA LEU A 514 13.96 8.11 18.04
C LEU A 514 15.22 8.26 18.90
N ARG A 515 16.30 8.87 18.41
CA ARG A 515 17.46 9.18 19.26
C ARG A 515 17.14 10.09 20.46
N ARG A 516 16.11 10.94 20.33
CA ARG A 516 15.72 11.89 21.38
C ARG A 516 14.60 11.39 22.28
N PHE A 517 13.68 10.58 21.75
CA PHE A 517 12.45 10.18 22.43
C PHE A 517 12.29 8.68 22.64
N ALA A 518 13.12 7.83 22.02
CA ALA A 518 13.12 6.43 22.37
C ALA A 518 13.72 6.29 23.77
N VAL A 519 12.93 5.73 24.68
CA VAL A 519 13.47 5.13 25.90
C VAL A 519 14.50 4.10 25.43
N PRO A 520 15.77 4.16 25.86
CA PRO A 520 16.70 3.07 25.59
C PRO A 520 16.06 1.78 26.11
N GLN A 521 15.72 0.87 25.19
CA GLN A 521 15.22 -0.46 25.52
C GLN A 521 16.37 -1.45 25.53
#